data_AF-A0AAD9VZI5-F1
#
_entry.id   AF-A0AAD9VZI5-F1
#
_cell.length_a   1.000
_cell.length_b   1.000
_cell.length_c   1.000
_cell.angle_alpha   90.00
_cell.angle_beta   90.00
_cell.angle_gamma   90.00
#
_symmetry.space_group_name_H-M   'P 1'
#
loop_
_entity.id
_entity.type
_entity.pdbx_description
1 polymer ?
#
loop_
_entity_poly.entity_id
_entity_poly.type
_entity_poly.pdbx_seq_one_letter_code
_entity_poly.pdbx_strand_id
1 'polypeptide(L)'
;MDHFVLDISGLRDGEEQVFTIPLIRMRAKNATQNLIINPGGPGGSGVGFVHQIGEELNTILGEGFHILSFDPRGVNGSRPKAECYPDQATRRAHTQPRSGKLSRSGEMYAWNKNFARACYDTMGEHAKYSE
;
A
#
# COMPACT_ATOMS: atom_id res chain seq x y z
N MET A 1 11.30 14.74 11.19
CA MET A 1 10.61 13.46 11.01
C MET A 1 11.67 12.39 10.89
N ASP A 2 11.42 11.22 11.46
CA ASP A 2 12.31 10.08 11.36
C ASP A 2 11.77 9.10 10.30
N HIS A 3 12.66 8.50 9.52
CA HIS A 3 12.33 7.47 8.54
C HIS A 3 12.98 6.15 8.92
N PHE A 4 12.21 5.08 8.83
CA PHE A 4 12.67 3.74 9.14
C PHE A 4 12.21 2.76 8.08
N VAL A 5 12.92 1.65 7.99
CA VAL A 5 12.52 0.51 7.17
C VAL A 5 12.55 -0.71 8.07
N LEU A 6 11.47 -1.49 8.05
CA LEU A 6 11.38 -2.78 8.72
C LEU A 6 11.34 -3.87 7.67
N ASP A 7 12.26 -4.81 7.76
CA ASP A 7 12.17 -6.07 7.04
C ASP A 7 11.43 -7.07 7.93
N ILE A 8 10.27 -7.49 7.46
CA ILE A 8 9.40 -8.44 8.15
C ILE A 8 9.49 -9.75 7.38
N SER A 9 10.04 -10.79 8.02
CA SER A 9 10.08 -12.12 7.45
C SER A 9 8.89 -12.98 7.90
N GLY A 10 8.45 -13.88 7.02
CA GLY A 10 7.46 -14.90 7.31
C GLY A 10 7.71 -16.16 6.48
N LEU A 11 7.38 -17.32 7.03
CA LEU A 11 7.48 -18.61 6.32
C LEU A 11 6.14 -19.00 5.71
N ARG A 12 6.14 -19.44 4.45
CA ARG A 12 4.98 -20.11 3.82
C ARG A 12 5.45 -21.13 2.81
N ASP A 13 4.79 -22.28 2.79
CA ASP A 13 5.14 -23.40 1.90
C ASP A 13 6.63 -23.83 2.04
N GLY A 14 7.26 -23.55 3.18
CA GLY A 14 8.67 -23.86 3.46
C GLY A 14 9.68 -22.79 3.03
N GLU A 15 9.23 -21.72 2.36
CA GLU A 15 10.09 -20.64 1.86
C GLU A 15 9.99 -19.39 2.76
N GLU A 16 11.13 -18.74 3.01
CA GLU A 16 11.20 -17.46 3.71
C GLU A 16 10.84 -16.33 2.74
N GLN A 17 9.94 -15.46 3.19
CA GLN A 17 9.47 -14.33 2.42
C GLN A 17 9.71 -13.07 3.23
N VAL A 18 10.41 -12.11 2.63
CA VAL A 18 10.75 -10.85 3.28
C VAL A 18 9.94 -9.72 2.68
N PHE A 19 9.28 -8.96 3.54
CA PHE A 19 8.57 -7.74 3.19
C PHE A 19 9.26 -6.54 3.81
N THR A 20 9.69 -5.61 2.95
CA THR A 20 10.26 -4.34 3.36
C THR A 20 9.15 -3.32 3.50
N ILE A 21 8.95 -2.80 4.71
CA ILE A 21 7.89 -1.84 5.06
C ILE A 21 8.54 -0.54 5.52
N PRO A 22 8.35 0.58 4.80
CA PRO A 22 8.83 1.88 5.22
C PRO A 22 7.86 2.50 6.23
N LEU A 23 8.43 3.14 7.24
CA LEU A 23 7.71 3.84 8.29
C LEU A 23 8.21 5.27 8.40
N ILE A 24 7.33 6.12 8.90
CA ILE A 24 7.64 7.49 9.26
C ILE A 24 7.16 7.76 10.68
N ARG A 25 7.96 8.52 11.43
CA ARG A 25 7.58 9.08 12.72
C ARG A 25 7.76 10.59 12.73
N MET A 26 6.67 11.32 12.94
CA MET A 26 6.74 12.72 13.37
C MET A 26 6.77 12.76 14.90
N ARG A 27 7.85 13.29 15.46
CA ARG A 27 8.01 13.42 16.91
C ARG A 27 7.40 14.72 17.41
N ALA A 28 6.43 14.62 18.31
CA ALA A 28 6.08 15.70 19.23
C ALA A 28 7.12 15.84 20.36
N LYS A 29 7.26 17.04 20.92
CA LYS A 29 8.31 17.38 21.91
C LYS A 29 8.17 16.62 23.23
N ASN A 30 6.94 16.47 23.71
CA ASN A 30 6.64 15.96 25.06
C ASN A 30 5.93 14.60 25.06
N ALA A 31 5.82 13.96 23.90
CA ALA A 31 5.09 12.71 23.76
C ALA A 31 5.94 11.50 24.16
N THR A 32 5.30 10.54 24.82
CA THR A 32 5.84 9.18 25.07
C THR A 32 5.01 8.10 24.36
N GLN A 33 3.79 8.45 23.94
CA GLN A 33 2.88 7.55 23.24
C GLN A 33 2.98 7.76 21.73
N ASN A 34 2.69 6.70 20.96
CA ASN A 34 2.64 6.77 19.50
C ASN A 34 1.20 6.56 19.04
N LEU A 35 0.74 7.42 18.13
CA LEU A 35 -0.52 7.23 17.40
C LEU A 35 -0.18 6.71 16.00
N ILE A 36 -0.58 5.48 15.71
CA ILE A 36 -0.40 4.89 14.38
C ILE A 36 -1.62 5.25 13.53
N ILE A 37 -1.39 5.87 12.36
CA ILE A 37 -2.44 6.27 11.43
C ILE A 37 -2.27 5.57 10.08
N ASN A 38 -3.38 5.33 9.39
CA ASN A 38 -3.41 4.85 8.02
C ASN A 38 -4.42 5.71 7.22
N PRO A 39 -4.01 6.32 6.08
CA PRO A 39 -4.88 7.22 5.32
C PRO A 39 -6.03 6.53 4.59
N GLY A 40 -6.06 5.20 4.55
CA GLY A 40 -7.02 4.44 3.77
C GLY A 40 -6.64 4.33 2.29
N GLY A 41 -7.65 4.33 1.42
CA GLY A 41 -7.54 3.87 0.03
C GLY A 41 -8.41 2.62 -0.15
N PRO A 42 -7.87 1.38 -0.10
CA PRO A 42 -6.48 0.94 0.12
C PRO A 42 -5.50 1.33 -1.01
N GLY A 43 -4.19 1.18 -0.77
CA GLY A 43 -3.13 1.56 -1.71
C GLY A 43 -2.55 2.97 -1.52
N GLY A 44 -3.05 3.73 -0.54
CA GLY A 44 -2.48 5.01 -0.13
C GLY A 44 -1.16 4.86 0.62
N SER A 45 -0.22 5.79 0.40
CA SER A 45 1.04 5.85 1.15
C SER A 45 0.81 6.50 2.51
N GLY A 46 1.08 5.77 3.60
CA GLY A 46 1.08 6.35 4.94
C GLY A 46 2.27 7.29 5.15
N VAL A 47 3.43 6.96 4.56
CA VAL A 47 4.62 7.83 4.60
C VAL A 47 4.34 9.16 3.89
N GLY A 48 3.82 9.10 2.66
CA GLY A 48 3.44 10.27 1.89
C GLY A 48 2.34 11.09 2.57
N PHE A 49 1.38 10.43 3.23
CA PHE A 49 0.32 11.11 3.95
C PHE A 49 0.83 11.95 5.14
N VAL A 50 1.75 11.40 5.95
CA VAL A 50 2.36 12.17 7.06
C VAL A 50 3.23 13.31 6.54
N HIS A 51 3.91 13.15 5.40
CA HIS A 51 4.59 14.28 4.77
C HIS A 51 3.62 15.38 4.35
N GLN A 52 2.46 15.00 3.83
CA GLN A 52 1.48 15.94 3.30
C GLN A 52 0.74 16.70 4.40
N ILE A 53 0.28 16.01 5.45
CA ILE A 53 -0.63 16.59 6.45
C ILE A 53 -0.18 16.41 7.91
N GLY A 54 1.04 15.91 8.15
CA GLY A 54 1.49 15.56 9.50
C GLY A 54 1.51 16.74 10.46
N GLU A 55 1.87 17.94 9.99
CA GLU A 55 1.89 19.14 10.83
C GLU A 55 0.47 19.55 11.25
N GLU A 56 -0.49 19.50 10.32
CA GLU A 56 -1.90 19.79 10.59
C GLU A 56 -2.48 18.80 11.60
N LEU A 57 -2.16 17.50 11.45
CA LEU A 57 -2.52 16.48 12.42
C LEU A 57 -1.89 16.74 13.80
N ASN A 58 -0.63 17.17 13.86
CA ASN A 58 0.03 17.51 15.12
C ASN A 58 -0.61 18.73 15.80
N THR A 59 -1.10 19.72 15.04
CA THR A 59 -1.88 20.84 15.58
C THR A 59 -3.21 20.38 16.18
N ILE A 60 -3.91 19.45 15.52
CA ILE A 60 -5.20 18.93 15.99
C ILE A 60 -5.03 18.03 17.23
N LEU A 61 -4.04 17.15 17.22
CA LEU A 61 -3.82 16.15 18.27
C LEU A 61 -3.05 16.71 19.48
N GLY A 62 -2.34 17.83 19.29
CA GLY A 62 -1.43 18.39 20.28
C GLY A 62 -0.15 17.56 20.46
N GLU A 63 0.69 17.95 21.43
CA GLU A 63 2.01 17.35 21.63
C GLU A 63 2.01 16.04 22.45
N GLY A 64 0.84 15.41 22.67
CA GLY A 64 0.70 14.20 23.48
C GLY A 64 1.16 12.91 22.78
N PHE A 65 1.24 12.92 21.44
CA PHE A 65 1.56 11.74 20.64
C PHE A 65 2.67 12.01 19.62
N HIS A 66 3.54 11.03 19.41
CA HIS A 66 4.25 10.92 18.15
C HIS A 66 3.30 10.37 17.09
N ILE A 67 3.28 10.95 15.90
CA ILE A 67 2.46 10.43 14.79
C ILE A 67 3.32 9.43 14.02
N LEU A 68 2.84 8.20 13.91
CA LEU A 68 3.48 7.11 13.18
C LEU A 68 2.61 6.71 11.98
N SER A 69 3.22 6.44 10.84
CA SER A 69 2.54 5.77 9.73
C SER A 69 3.53 4.92 8.94
N PHE A 70 3.01 4.12 8.02
CA PHE A 70 3.77 3.20 7.20
C PHE A 70 3.09 3.00 5.86
N ASP A 71 3.84 2.57 4.85
CA ASP A 71 3.24 2.07 3.63
C ASP A 71 2.91 0.59 3.83
N PRO A 72 1.64 0.15 3.68
CA PRO A 72 1.32 -1.27 3.81
C PRO A 72 2.08 -2.14 2.80
N ARG A 73 2.07 -3.45 3.02
CA ARG A 73 2.67 -4.44 2.10
C ARG A 73 2.16 -4.20 0.67
N GLY A 74 3.08 -4.20 -0.30
CA GLY A 74 2.76 -3.98 -1.72
C GLY A 74 2.51 -2.54 -2.13
N VAL A 75 2.42 -1.60 -1.17
CA VAL A 75 2.05 -0.20 -1.42
C VAL A 75 3.28 0.70 -1.45
N ASN A 76 3.35 1.63 -2.41
CA ASN A 76 4.34 2.72 -2.45
C ASN A 76 5.79 2.31 -2.09
N GLY A 77 6.36 2.76 -0.99
CA GLY A 77 7.75 2.43 -0.67
C GLY A 77 7.98 0.94 -0.36
N SER A 78 6.93 0.17 -0.05
CA SER A 78 7.04 -1.24 0.35
C SER A 78 7.49 -2.16 -0.78
N ARG A 79 8.18 -3.24 -0.40
CA ARG A 79 8.60 -4.32 -1.31
C ARG A 79 8.26 -5.70 -0.75
N PRO A 80 8.01 -6.70 -1.61
CA PRO A 80 7.70 -6.58 -3.05
C PRO A 80 6.45 -5.73 -3.32
N LYS A 81 6.31 -5.23 -4.55
CA LYS A 81 5.18 -4.38 -4.98
C LYS A 81 3.97 -5.23 -5.31
N ALA A 82 2.78 -4.75 -4.95
CA ALA A 82 1.52 -5.28 -5.48
C ALA A 82 1.27 -4.63 -6.85
N GLU A 83 1.69 -5.31 -7.92
CA GLU A 83 1.59 -4.81 -9.29
C GLU A 83 0.93 -5.87 -10.18
N CYS A 84 -0.03 -5.45 -11.00
CA CYS A 84 -0.75 -6.32 -11.94
C CYS A 84 -0.48 -5.99 -13.40
N TYR A 85 0.40 -5.02 -13.63
CA TYR A 85 0.74 -4.52 -14.93
C TYR A 85 2.27 -4.49 -15.07
N PRO A 86 2.81 -4.82 -16.24
CA PRO A 86 4.26 -4.84 -16.44
C PRO A 86 4.91 -3.47 -16.27
N ASP A 87 4.15 -2.39 -16.48
CA ASP A 87 4.62 -1.01 -16.39
C ASP A 87 3.49 0.00 -16.12
N GLN A 88 3.88 1.24 -15.81
CA GLN A 88 2.95 2.31 -15.48
C GLN A 88 2.07 2.77 -16.65
N ALA A 89 2.58 2.72 -17.89
CA ALA A 89 1.81 3.11 -19.07
C ALA A 89 0.69 2.11 -19.34
N THR A 90 1.00 0.81 -19.26
CA THR A 90 0.03 -0.29 -19.34
C THR A 90 -1.02 -0.15 -18.23
N ARG A 91 -0.60 0.10 -16.98
CA ARG A 91 -1.53 0.36 -15.88
C ARG A 91 -2.50 1.50 -16.21
N ARG A 92 -1.99 2.67 -16.62
CA ARG A 92 -2.81 3.84 -16.94
C ARG A 92 -3.81 3.58 -18.07
N ALA A 93 -3.41 2.80 -19.07
CA ALA A 93 -4.29 2.41 -20.17
C ALA A 93 -5.44 1.49 -19.73
N HIS A 94 -5.24 0.68 -18.69
CA HIS A 94 -6.17 -0.38 -18.29
C HIS A 94 -6.95 -0.14 -16.98
N THR A 95 -6.61 0.90 -16.21
CA THR A 95 -7.32 1.28 -14.96
C THR A 95 -8.50 2.24 -15.16
N GLN A 96 -8.87 2.55 -16.40
CA GLN A 96 -10.01 3.44 -16.68
C GLN A 96 -11.34 2.80 -16.24
N PRO A 97 -12.29 3.57 -15.67
CA PRO A 97 -13.59 3.05 -15.25
C PRO A 97 -14.33 2.37 -16.40
N ARG A 98 -14.76 1.12 -16.18
CA ARG A 98 -15.60 0.39 -17.14
C ARG A 98 -17.08 0.60 -16.82
N SER A 99 -17.90 0.64 -17.87
CA SER A 99 -19.35 0.76 -17.71
C SER A 99 -19.94 -0.50 -17.07
N GLY A 100 -20.71 -0.34 -15.99
CA GLY A 100 -21.42 -1.42 -15.31
C GLY A 100 -22.72 -1.88 -16.01
N LYS A 101 -22.92 -1.55 -17.29
CA LYS A 101 -24.11 -1.99 -18.04
C LYS A 101 -24.10 -3.51 -18.18
N LEU A 102 -25.24 -4.16 -17.91
CA LEU A 102 -25.38 -5.62 -17.99
C LEU A 102 -25.05 -6.17 -19.39
N SER A 103 -25.31 -5.40 -20.45
CA SER A 103 -24.94 -5.77 -21.82
C SER A 103 -23.43 -5.96 -22.04
N ARG A 104 -22.59 -5.43 -21.14
CA ARG A 104 -21.12 -5.57 -21.17
C ARG A 104 -20.60 -6.57 -20.14
N SER A 105 -21.49 -7.33 -19.49
CA SER A 105 -21.12 -8.30 -18.45
C SER A 105 -20.14 -9.36 -18.96
N GLY A 106 -20.29 -9.83 -20.21
CA GLY A 106 -19.34 -10.77 -20.83
C GLY A 106 -17.93 -10.19 -20.98
N GLU A 107 -17.82 -8.95 -21.46
CA GLU A 107 -16.54 -8.23 -21.55
C GLU A 107 -15.92 -8.00 -20.17
N MET A 108 -16.73 -7.62 -19.18
CA MET A 108 -16.29 -7.39 -17.82
C MET A 108 -15.81 -8.68 -17.15
N TYR A 109 -16.49 -9.80 -17.40
CA TYR A 109 -16.06 -11.13 -16.94
C TYR A 109 -14.69 -11.51 -17.53
N ALA A 110 -14.54 -11.41 -18.86
CA ALA A 110 -13.28 -11.70 -19.53
C ALA A 110 -12.15 -10.79 -19.01
N TRP A 111 -12.43 -9.50 -18.83
CA TRP A 111 -11.47 -8.56 -18.28
C TRP A 111 -11.05 -8.92 -16.85
N ASN A 112 -12.00 -9.20 -15.95
CA ASN A 112 -11.70 -9.57 -14.56
C ASN A 112 -10.83 -10.84 -14.48
N LYS A 113 -11.11 -11.84 -15.34
CA LYS A 113 -10.30 -13.05 -15.45
C LYS A 113 -8.87 -12.74 -15.88
N ASN A 114 -8.70 -11.93 -16.93
CA ASN A 114 -7.39 -11.55 -17.43
C ASN A 114 -6.63 -10.66 -16.43
N PHE A 115 -7.32 -9.75 -15.74
CA PHE A 115 -6.72 -8.89 -14.73
C PHE A 115 -6.21 -9.70 -13.54
N ALA A 116 -7.03 -10.61 -13.00
CA ALA A 116 -6.60 -11.50 -11.92
C ALA A 116 -5.39 -12.34 -12.36
N ARG A 117 -5.40 -12.87 -13.59
CA ARG A 117 -4.28 -13.63 -14.12
C ARG A 117 -3.00 -12.79 -14.23
N ALA A 118 -3.11 -11.56 -14.74
CA ALA A 118 -1.98 -10.63 -14.86
C ALA A 118 -1.37 -10.27 -13.49
N CYS A 119 -2.20 -10.09 -12.45
CA CYS A 119 -1.73 -9.94 -11.07
C CYS A 119 -0.88 -11.13 -10.62
N TYR A 120 -1.38 -12.35 -10.81
CA TYR A 120 -0.65 -13.57 -10.46
C TYR A 120 0.67 -13.70 -11.23
N ASP A 121 0.63 -13.47 -12.55
CA ASP A 121 1.81 -13.60 -13.41
C ASP A 121 2.86 -12.52 -13.10
N THR A 122 2.44 -11.31 -12.72
CA THR A 122 3.36 -10.19 -12.42
C THR A 122 3.97 -10.30 -11.02
N MET A 123 3.17 -10.67 -10.02
CA MET A 123 3.66 -10.78 -8.63
C MET A 123 4.31 -12.13 -8.32
N GLY A 124 4.13 -13.14 -9.18
CA GLY A 124 4.69 -14.47 -9.01
C GLY A 124 4.29 -15.10 -7.68
N GLU A 125 5.26 -15.62 -6.93
CA GLU A 125 5.04 -16.22 -5.61
C GLU A 125 4.44 -15.24 -4.59
N HIS A 126 4.69 -13.93 -4.77
CA HIS A 126 4.21 -12.90 -3.87
C HIS A 126 2.72 -12.57 -4.05
N ALA A 127 2.10 -13.01 -5.16
CA ALA A 127 0.66 -12.83 -5.40
C ALA A 127 -0.21 -13.43 -4.30
N LYS A 128 0.31 -14.43 -3.58
CA LYS A 128 -0.39 -15.08 -2.46
C LYS A 128 -0.47 -14.20 -1.20
N TYR A 129 0.22 -13.05 -1.18
CA TYR A 129 0.26 -12.12 -0.04
C TYR A 129 -0.36 -10.76 -0.38
N SER A 130 -0.88 -10.56 -1.58
CA SER A 130 -1.68 -9.39 -1.93
C SER A 130 -3.16 -9.66 -1.59
N GLU A 131 -3.46 -9.70 -0.29
CA GLU A 131 -4.81 -9.63 0.28
C GLU A 131 -4.93 -8.34 1.10
#